data_AF-A0A8H6CXA2-F1
#
_entry.id   AF-A0A8H6CXA2-F1
#
_cell.length_a   1.000
_cell.length_b   1.000
_cell.length_c   1.000
_cell.angle_alpha   90.00
_cell.angle_beta   90.00
_cell.angle_gamma   90.00
#
_symmetry.space_group_name_H-M   'P 1'
#
loop_
_entity.id
_entity.type
_entity.pdbx_description
1 polymer ?
#
loop_
_entity_poly.entity_id
_entity_poly.type
_entity_poly.pdbx_seq_one_letter_code
_entity_poly.pdbx_strand_id
1 'polypeptide(L)'
;MRDILPRLEAFVAALPNHASELNNVKLRLAHKDLHFANMMLDPLTGKITGILDWEFAGVVPYPQWNPRSSFLWNGIDTSESLEEKYRLLEVFKQRCEEKGCALFGDTKYTSPLQESMQRAVDFLRAIVEVSPRGQRQELVQGWKETVLENIAKFGA
;
A
#
# COMPACT_ATOMS: atom_id res chain seq x y z
N MET A 1 1.94 -18.62 -14.48
CA MET A 1 2.43 -17.23 -14.53
C MET A 1 3.02 -16.84 -15.88
N ARG A 2 3.83 -17.68 -16.55
CA ARG A 2 4.34 -17.34 -17.90
C ARG A 2 3.23 -17.06 -18.92
N ASP A 3 2.09 -17.73 -18.75
CA ASP A 3 0.89 -17.59 -19.58
C ASP A 3 0.25 -16.19 -19.56
N ILE A 4 0.49 -15.38 -18.52
CA ILE A 4 -0.08 -14.03 -18.43
C ILE A 4 0.88 -12.93 -18.89
N LEU A 5 2.14 -13.26 -19.21
CA LEU A 5 3.15 -12.26 -19.59
C LEU A 5 2.71 -11.39 -20.78
N PRO A 6 2.15 -11.93 -21.88
CA PRO A 6 1.71 -11.09 -22.99
C PRO A 6 0.66 -10.04 -22.59
N ARG A 7 -0.23 -10.39 -21.65
CA ARG A 7 -1.25 -9.46 -21.14
C ARG A 7 -0.65 -8.40 -20.22
N LEU A 8 0.35 -8.76 -19.42
CA LEU A 8 1.10 -7.78 -18.61
C LEU A 8 1.88 -6.80 -19.49
N GLU A 9 2.47 -7.28 -20.58
CA GLU A 9 3.16 -6.42 -21.57
C GLU A 9 2.17 -5.46 -22.26
N ALA A 10 1.01 -5.97 -22.69
CA ALA A 10 -0.06 -5.14 -23.26
C ALA A 10 -0.56 -4.09 -22.26
N PHE A 11 -0.72 -4.46 -20.99
CA PHE A 11 -1.08 -3.54 -19.92
C PHE A 11 -0.06 -2.42 -19.76
N VAL A 12 1.23 -2.73 -19.67
CA VAL A 12 2.31 -1.73 -19.59
C VAL A 12 2.29 -0.80 -20.80
N ALA A 13 2.06 -1.33 -22.00
CA ALA A 13 1.96 -0.55 -23.23
C ALA A 13 0.73 0.38 -23.26
N ALA A 14 -0.35 0.03 -22.55
CA ALA A 14 -1.57 0.85 -22.48
C ALA A 14 -1.46 2.01 -21.47
N LEU A 15 -0.63 1.91 -20.42
CA LEU A 15 -0.52 2.93 -19.36
C LEU A 15 -0.29 4.37 -19.87
N PRO A 16 0.58 4.63 -20.87
CA PRO A 16 0.79 5.99 -21.38
C PRO A 16 -0.47 6.65 -21.95
N ASN A 17 -1.41 5.86 -22.50
CA ASN A 17 -2.67 6.38 -23.05
C ASN A 17 -3.61 6.92 -21.96
N HIS A 18 -3.35 6.57 -20.70
CA HIS A 18 -4.13 6.97 -19.54
C HIS A 18 -3.34 7.87 -18.58
N ALA A 19 -2.16 8.34 -18.99
CA ALA A 19 -1.22 9.02 -18.09
C ALA A 19 -1.81 10.25 -17.39
N SER A 20 -2.66 11.04 -18.04
CA SER A 20 -3.30 12.21 -17.44
C SER A 20 -4.19 11.85 -16.26
N GLU A 21 -4.95 10.76 -16.36
CA GLU A 21 -5.81 10.27 -15.30
C GLU A 21 -5.00 9.55 -14.21
N LEU A 22 -4.06 8.69 -14.61
CA LEU A 22 -3.25 7.90 -13.69
C LEU A 22 -2.31 8.76 -12.84
N ASN A 23 -1.79 9.86 -13.40
CA ASN A 23 -0.88 10.77 -12.71
C ASN A 23 -1.60 11.92 -11.99
N ASN A 24 -2.94 11.99 -12.04
CA ASN A 24 -3.71 12.98 -11.30
C ASN A 24 -3.75 12.63 -9.80
N VAL A 25 -2.62 12.84 -9.12
CA VAL A 25 -2.45 12.46 -7.72
C VAL A 25 -1.53 13.46 -7.02
N LYS A 26 -1.81 13.76 -5.75
CA LYS A 26 -0.91 14.55 -4.92
C LYS A 26 0.32 13.71 -4.57
N LEU A 27 1.49 14.34 -4.61
CA LEU A 27 2.73 13.73 -4.15
C LEU A 27 2.98 14.11 -2.69
N ARG A 28 3.54 13.18 -1.92
CA ARG A 28 3.91 13.41 -0.52
C ARG A 28 5.21 12.69 -0.17
N LEU A 29 6.02 13.33 0.67
CA LEU A 29 7.12 12.63 1.34
C LEU A 29 6.54 11.60 2.31
N ALA A 30 6.86 10.33 2.10
CA ALA A 30 6.45 9.24 2.96
C ALA A 30 7.67 8.47 3.46
N HIS A 31 7.62 8.04 4.72
CA HIS A 31 8.61 7.16 5.34
C HIS A 31 8.66 5.78 4.68
N LYS A 32 7.50 5.30 4.19
CA LYS A 32 7.26 3.98 3.58
C LYS A 32 7.51 2.76 4.46
N ASP A 33 8.09 2.95 5.65
CA ASP A 33 8.20 1.89 6.66
C ASP A 33 7.94 2.35 8.11
N LEU A 34 6.83 3.05 8.35
CA LEU A 34 6.56 3.74 9.62
C LEU A 34 5.87 2.82 10.65
N HIS A 35 6.58 1.84 11.21
CA HIS A 35 6.08 0.97 12.27
C HIS A 35 6.59 1.35 13.67
N PHE A 36 6.10 0.71 14.74
CA PHE A 36 6.45 1.10 16.12
C PHE A 36 7.95 0.98 16.43
N ALA A 37 8.66 0.02 15.85
CA ALA A 37 10.11 -0.09 16.05
C ALA A 37 10.92 1.09 15.45
N ASN A 38 10.30 1.90 14.58
CA ASN A 38 10.90 3.12 14.00
C ASN A 38 10.43 4.39 14.72
N MET A 39 9.75 4.28 15.87
CA MET A 39 9.29 5.39 16.69
C MET A 39 9.97 5.36 18.06
N MET A 40 10.68 6.44 18.40
CA MET A 40 11.26 6.62 19.73
C MET A 40 10.23 7.28 20.64
N LEU A 41 10.06 6.73 21.85
CA LEU A 41 9.14 7.23 22.86
C LEU A 41 9.91 7.58 24.13
N ASP A 42 9.65 8.73 24.71
CA ASP A 42 10.04 9.02 26.09
C ASP A 42 9.08 8.29 27.05
N PRO A 43 9.56 7.33 27.87
CA PRO A 43 8.70 6.55 28.75
C PRO A 43 8.09 7.36 29.89
N LEU A 44 8.66 8.51 30.26
CA LEU A 44 8.14 9.35 31.34
C LEU A 44 6.97 10.21 30.87
N THR A 45 7.02 10.70 29.63
CA THR A 45 6.01 11.63 29.11
C THR A 45 5.06 11.01 28.08
N GLY A 46 5.39 9.82 27.56
CA GLY A 46 4.64 9.18 26.48
C GLY A 46 4.71 9.95 25.15
N LYS A 47 5.67 10.87 24.99
CA LYS A 47 5.83 11.66 23.76
C LYS A 47 6.76 10.94 22.79
N ILE A 48 6.42 11.00 21.50
CA ILE A 48 7.33 10.61 20.43
C ILE A 48 8.47 11.63 20.38
N THR A 49 9.71 11.15 20.52
CA THR A 49 10.92 11.98 20.54
C THR A 49 11.73 11.90 19.25
N GLY A 50 11.46 10.88 18.41
CA GLY A 50 12.15 10.69 17.15
C GLY A 50 11.48 9.66 16.26
N ILE A 51 11.70 9.82 14.95
CA ILE A 51 11.36 8.83 13.92
C ILE A 51 12.67 8.40 13.28
N LEU A 52 12.97 7.11 13.36
CA LEU A 52 14.20 6.50 12.86
C LEU A 52 14.03 5.96 11.45
N ASP A 53 15.14 5.56 10.83
CA ASP A 53 15.14 4.69 9.65
C ASP A 53 14.47 5.26 8.38
N TRP A 54 14.91 6.44 7.98
CA TRP A 54 14.42 7.15 6.79
C TRP A 54 14.98 6.61 5.45
N GLU A 55 15.70 5.48 5.44
CA GLU A 55 16.41 5.01 4.25
C GLU A 55 15.48 4.63 3.08
N PHE A 56 14.24 4.23 3.39
CA PHE A 56 13.23 3.92 2.39
C PHE A 56 12.33 5.10 2.01
N ALA A 57 12.53 6.26 2.64
CA ALA A 57 11.70 7.42 2.43
C ALA A 57 11.75 7.91 0.98
N GLY A 58 10.65 8.51 0.52
CA GLY A 58 10.59 9.05 -0.83
C GLY A 58 9.33 9.87 -1.08
N VAL A 59 9.38 10.65 -2.16
CA VAL A 59 8.20 11.34 -2.69
C VAL A 59 7.38 10.33 -3.48
N VAL A 60 6.14 10.06 -3.04
CA VAL A 60 5.26 9.06 -3.63
C VAL A 60 3.88 9.65 -3.94
N PRO A 61 3.13 9.04 -4.88
CA PRO A 61 1.69 9.23 -4.96
C PRO A 61 1.06 8.99 -3.59
N TYR A 62 0.24 9.92 -3.11
CA TYR A 62 -0.22 9.89 -1.73
C TYR A 62 -1.00 8.60 -1.38
N PRO A 63 -1.83 7.98 -2.23
CA PRO A 63 -2.39 6.65 -1.95
C PRO A 63 -1.34 5.57 -1.61
N GLN A 64 -0.10 5.71 -2.08
CA GLN A 64 1.01 4.80 -1.81
C GLN A 64 1.89 5.20 -0.62
N TRP A 65 1.44 6.08 0.29
CA TRP A 65 2.23 6.50 1.45
C TRP A 65 2.60 5.35 2.41
N ASN A 66 1.81 4.27 2.41
CA ASN A 66 1.97 3.12 3.29
C ASN A 66 1.84 1.80 2.49
N PRO A 67 2.74 1.51 1.54
CA PRO A 67 2.55 0.47 0.52
C PRO A 67 2.71 -0.96 1.04
N ARG A 68 3.34 -1.12 2.21
CA ARG A 68 3.41 -2.40 2.96
C ARG A 68 2.39 -2.49 4.08
N SER A 69 1.55 -1.46 4.21
CA SER A 69 0.67 -1.29 5.35
C SER A 69 1.42 -1.38 6.70
N SER A 70 2.70 -1.04 6.79
CA SER A 70 3.48 -1.22 8.03
C SER A 70 3.14 -0.20 9.13
N PHE A 71 2.38 0.85 8.80
CA PHE A 71 1.90 1.81 9.79
C PHE A 71 1.24 1.15 11.01
N LEU A 72 1.73 1.47 12.21
CA LEU A 72 1.30 0.93 13.51
C LEU A 72 1.52 -0.58 13.71
N TRP A 73 2.31 -1.23 12.86
CA TRP A 73 2.72 -2.61 13.10
C TRP A 73 3.70 -2.70 14.26
N ASN A 74 3.58 -3.76 15.07
CA ASN A 74 4.39 -4.02 16.25
C ASN A 74 5.53 -5.04 15.98
N GLY A 75 5.69 -5.52 14.74
CA GLY A 75 6.71 -6.52 14.36
C GLY A 75 6.29 -7.98 14.56
N ILE A 76 5.08 -8.25 15.06
CA ILE A 76 4.58 -9.62 15.33
C ILE A 76 3.59 -10.02 14.23
N ASP A 77 3.78 -11.20 13.64
CA ASP A 77 2.93 -11.76 12.57
C ASP A 77 1.94 -12.80 13.14
N THR A 78 0.98 -12.31 13.94
CA THR A 78 -0.16 -13.10 14.46
C THR A 78 -1.47 -12.42 14.13
N SER A 79 -2.58 -13.18 14.09
CA SER A 79 -3.91 -12.62 13.86
C SER A 79 -4.27 -11.55 14.90
N GLU A 80 -3.96 -11.80 16.17
CA GLU A 80 -4.21 -10.86 17.27
C GLU A 80 -3.45 -9.54 17.09
N SER A 81 -2.17 -9.63 16.69
CA SER A 81 -1.34 -8.47 16.38
C SER A 81 -1.89 -7.66 15.21
N LEU A 82 -2.39 -8.35 14.17
CA LEU A 82 -3.01 -7.72 13.01
C LEU A 82 -4.33 -7.02 13.36
N GLU A 83 -5.18 -7.65 14.18
CA GLU A 83 -6.42 -7.07 14.70
C GLU A 83 -6.13 -5.82 15.53
N GLU A 84 -5.13 -5.87 16.42
CA GLU A 84 -4.76 -4.72 17.25
C GLU A 84 -4.23 -3.55 16.41
N LYS A 85 -3.40 -3.83 15.39
CA LYS A 85 -2.96 -2.81 14.44
C LYS A 85 -4.15 -2.12 13.75
N TYR A 86 -5.16 -2.88 13.31
CA TYR A 86 -6.35 -2.29 12.69
C TYR A 86 -7.17 -1.47 13.69
N ARG A 87 -7.33 -1.96 14.93
CA ARG A 87 -7.97 -1.21 16.01
C ARG A 87 -7.26 0.13 16.26
N LEU A 88 -5.93 0.11 16.35
CA LEU A 88 -5.11 1.33 16.55
C LEU A 88 -5.19 2.28 15.35
N LEU A 89 -5.29 1.77 14.13
CA LEU A 89 -5.49 2.60 12.94
C LEU A 89 -6.82 3.36 13.00
N GLU A 90 -7.90 2.72 13.46
CA GLU A 90 -9.19 3.40 13.65
C GLU A 90 -9.13 4.47 14.75
N VAL A 91 -8.47 4.16 15.88
CA VAL A 91 -8.20 5.17 16.92
C VAL A 91 -7.42 6.35 16.34
N PHE A 92 -6.39 6.10 15.54
CA PHE A 92 -5.58 7.14 14.92
C PHE A 92 -6.40 8.01 13.96
N LYS A 93 -7.25 7.41 13.10
CA LYS A 93 -8.17 8.13 12.22
C LYS A 93 -9.11 9.05 13.01
N GLN A 94 -9.74 8.53 14.06
CA GLN A 94 -10.61 9.31 14.92
C GLN A 94 -9.86 10.51 15.54
N ARG A 95 -8.63 10.29 16.04
CA ARG A 95 -7.81 11.38 16.60
C ARG A 95 -7.41 12.42 15.55
N CYS A 96 -7.18 12.01 14.30
CA CYS A 96 -6.96 12.94 13.21
C CYS A 96 -8.19 13.83 12.97
N GLU A 97 -9.39 13.25 12.95
CA GLU A 97 -10.64 13.99 12.78
C GLU A 97 -10.88 14.98 13.93
N GLU A 98 -10.73 14.54 15.18
CA GLU A 98 -10.84 15.38 16.39
C GLU A 98 -9.89 16.58 16.37
N LYS A 99 -8.74 16.45 15.70
CA LYS A 99 -7.71 17.50 15.58
C LYS A 99 -7.80 18.30 14.27
N GLY A 100 -8.79 18.04 13.41
CA GLY A 100 -8.91 18.68 12.10
C GLY A 100 -7.78 18.32 11.12
N CYS A 101 -7.14 17.16 11.30
CA CYS A 101 -6.05 16.69 10.46
C CYS A 101 -6.60 15.93 9.24
N ALA A 102 -6.45 16.50 8.05
CA ALA A 102 -6.92 15.91 6.79
C ALA A 102 -6.00 14.83 6.19
N LEU A 103 -5.27 14.07 7.02
CA LEU A 103 -4.24 13.12 6.55
C LEU A 103 -4.81 12.04 5.60
N PHE A 104 -6.02 11.55 5.84
CA PHE A 104 -6.61 10.45 5.05
C PHE A 104 -7.46 10.93 3.86
N GLY A 105 -7.68 12.22 3.70
CA GLY A 105 -8.50 12.74 2.60
C GLY A 105 -7.89 12.42 1.24
N ASP A 106 -6.57 12.63 1.13
CA ASP A 106 -5.81 12.48 -0.12
C ASP A 106 -5.22 11.07 -0.30
N THR A 107 -5.49 10.12 0.60
CA THR A 107 -5.04 8.72 0.44
C THR A 107 -5.96 7.91 -0.47
N LYS A 108 -7.09 8.50 -0.89
CA LYS A 108 -8.05 7.87 -1.80
C LYS A 108 -7.59 8.02 -3.24
N TYR A 109 -7.88 7.01 -4.07
CA TYR A 109 -7.72 7.14 -5.52
C TYR A 109 -8.68 8.18 -6.08
N THR A 110 -8.24 8.93 -7.08
CA THR A 110 -9.07 9.94 -7.75
C THR A 110 -9.88 9.35 -8.88
N SER A 111 -9.60 8.11 -9.29
CA SER A 111 -10.36 7.41 -10.32
C SER A 111 -10.37 5.88 -10.16
N PRO A 112 -11.40 5.20 -10.71
CA PRO A 112 -11.44 3.73 -10.75
C PRO A 112 -10.27 3.11 -11.51
N LEU A 113 -9.73 3.82 -12.51
CA LEU A 113 -8.61 3.34 -13.31
C LEU A 113 -7.30 3.33 -12.49
N GLN A 114 -7.07 4.37 -11.68
CA GLN A 114 -5.97 4.38 -10.71
C GLN A 114 -6.07 3.23 -9.70
N GLU A 115 -7.26 3.02 -9.13
CA GLU A 115 -7.49 1.91 -8.19
C GLU A 115 -7.18 0.57 -8.87
N SER A 116 -7.64 0.39 -10.11
CA SER A 116 -7.41 -0.84 -10.87
C SER A 116 -5.93 -1.07 -11.18
N MET A 117 -5.20 -0.02 -11.58
CA MET A 117 -3.76 -0.08 -11.78
C MET A 117 -3.05 -0.55 -10.50
N GLN A 118 -3.37 0.05 -9.35
CA GLN A 118 -2.71 -0.34 -8.10
C GLN A 118 -3.09 -1.72 -7.61
N ARG A 119 -4.35 -2.13 -7.76
CA ARG A 119 -4.76 -3.52 -7.45
C ARG A 119 -3.98 -4.52 -8.31
N ALA A 120 -3.79 -4.26 -9.60
CA ALA A 120 -2.95 -5.11 -10.44
C ALA A 120 -1.51 -5.19 -9.92
N VAL A 121 -0.90 -4.05 -9.56
CA VAL A 121 0.46 -3.99 -9.01
C VAL A 121 0.60 -4.72 -7.68
N ASP A 122 -0.32 -4.51 -6.73
CA ASP A 122 -0.27 -5.09 -5.39
C ASP A 122 -0.38 -6.63 -5.43
N PHE A 123 -1.31 -7.15 -6.22
CA PHE A 123 -1.49 -8.60 -6.36
C PHE A 123 -0.38 -9.23 -7.20
N LEU A 124 0.14 -8.54 -8.23
CA LEU A 124 1.31 -9.02 -8.95
C LEU A 124 2.54 -9.09 -8.03
N ARG A 125 2.76 -8.08 -7.18
CA ARG A 125 3.79 -8.08 -6.13
C ARG A 125 3.62 -9.27 -5.20
N ALA A 126 2.41 -9.52 -4.71
CA ALA A 126 2.13 -10.67 -3.85
C ALA A 126 2.52 -11.99 -4.53
N ILE A 127 2.19 -12.16 -5.81
CA ILE A 127 2.58 -13.35 -6.58
C ILE A 127 4.10 -13.47 -6.71
N VAL A 128 4.83 -12.39 -6.99
CA VAL A 128 6.30 -12.48 -7.24
C VAL A 128 7.15 -12.44 -5.97
N GLU A 129 6.62 -11.94 -4.85
CA GLU A 129 7.38 -11.83 -3.59
C GLU A 129 6.99 -12.88 -2.55
N VAL A 130 5.70 -13.26 -2.48
CA VAL A 130 5.19 -14.18 -1.45
C VAL A 130 5.19 -15.61 -1.94
N SER A 131 4.67 -15.88 -3.15
CA SER A 131 4.58 -17.24 -3.68
C SER A 131 5.95 -17.95 -3.77
N PRO A 132 7.06 -17.31 -4.21
CA PRO A 132 8.36 -17.99 -4.27
C PRO A 132 8.93 -18.42 -2.92
N ARG A 133 8.40 -17.88 -1.81
CA ARG A 133 8.79 -18.25 -0.45
C ARG A 133 8.00 -19.46 0.09
N GLY A 134 7.15 -20.07 -0.72
CA GLY A 134 6.27 -21.17 -0.31
C GLY A 134 5.09 -20.73 0.58
N GLN A 135 4.88 -19.43 0.76
CA GLN A 135 3.81 -18.88 1.58
C GLN A 135 2.53 -18.67 0.75
N ARG A 136 1.36 -18.84 1.39
CA ARG A 136 0.04 -18.50 0.82
C ARG A 136 -0.23 -19.06 -0.58
N GLN A 137 0.22 -20.29 -0.84
CA GLN A 137 0.14 -20.91 -2.17
C GLN A 137 -1.30 -21.07 -2.66
N GLU A 138 -2.23 -21.29 -1.72
CA GLU A 138 -3.66 -21.41 -1.95
C GLU A 138 -4.29 -20.13 -2.53
N LEU A 139 -3.67 -18.96 -2.32
CA LEU A 139 -4.21 -17.67 -2.77
C LEU A 139 -3.70 -17.26 -4.16
N VAL A 140 -2.64 -17.89 -4.67
CA VAL A 140 -1.94 -17.47 -5.89
C VAL A 140 -2.87 -17.42 -7.11
N GLN A 141 -3.78 -18.39 -7.22
CA GLN A 141 -4.73 -18.43 -8.32
C GLN A 141 -5.73 -17.26 -8.27
N GLY A 142 -6.29 -16.96 -7.09
CA GLY A 142 -7.19 -15.81 -6.91
C GLY A 142 -6.47 -14.47 -7.09
N TRP A 143 -5.18 -14.39 -6.72
CA TRP A 143 -4.35 -13.22 -6.99
C TRP A 143 -4.15 -13.01 -8.49
N LYS A 144 -3.86 -14.09 -9.22
CA LYS A 144 -3.72 -14.05 -10.68
C LYS A 144 -5.01 -13.57 -11.34
N GLU A 145 -6.16 -14.09 -10.93
CA GLU A 145 -7.47 -13.64 -11.43
C GLU A 145 -7.68 -12.15 -11.17
N THR A 146 -7.38 -11.68 -9.96
CA THR A 146 -7.48 -10.25 -9.61
C THR A 146 -6.57 -9.38 -10.49
N VAL A 147 -5.35 -9.82 -10.81
CA VAL A 147 -4.47 -9.12 -11.75
C VAL A 147 -5.12 -9.05 -13.12
N LEU A 148 -5.58 -10.18 -13.66
CA LEU A 148 -6.15 -10.27 -15.01
C LEU A 148 -7.44 -9.44 -15.19
N GLU A 149 -8.28 -9.38 -14.15
CA GLU A 149 -9.49 -8.56 -14.13
C GLU A 149 -9.17 -7.06 -14.16
N ASN A 150 -8.15 -6.64 -13.43
CA ASN A 150 -7.81 -5.22 -13.32
C ASN A 150 -7.03 -4.70 -14.52
N ILE A 151 -6.15 -5.51 -15.13
CA ILE A 151 -5.45 -5.11 -16.36
C ILE A 151 -6.39 -5.08 -17.58
N ALA A 152 -7.46 -5.88 -17.59
CA ALA A 152 -8.45 -5.88 -18.67
C ALA A 152 -9.13 -4.51 -18.87
N LYS A 153 -9.21 -3.69 -17.81
CA LYS A 153 -9.76 -2.33 -17.86
C LYS A 153 -8.92 -1.36 -18.71
N PHE A 154 -7.71 -1.76 -19.08
CA PHE A 154 -6.79 -1.02 -19.96
C PHE A 154 -6.76 -1.58 -21.38
N GLY A 155 -7.62 -2.56 -21.71
CA GLY A 155 -7.65 -3.22 -23.02
C GLY A 155 -6.62 -4.35 -23.18
N ALA A 156 -6.14 -4.93 -22.07
CA ALA A 156 -5.09 -5.96 -22.01
C ALA A 156 -5.57 -7.35 -21.55
#